data_AF-A0A6G2JS41-F1
#
_entry.id   AF-A0A6G2JS41-F1
#
_cell.length_a   1.000
_cell.length_b   1.000
_cell.length_c   1.000
_cell.angle_alpha   90.00
_cell.angle_beta   90.00
_cell.angle_gamma   90.00
#
_symmetry.space_group_name_H-M   'P 1'
#
loop_
_entity.id
_entity.type
_entity.pdbx_description
1 polymer ?
#
loop_
_entity_poly.entity_id
_entity_poly.type
_entity_poly.pdbx_seq_one_letter_code
_entity_poly.pdbx_strand_id
1 'polypeptide(L)'
;MNQIVLWTSVVAGMISAARWLRVAQREHYGVGRTSRFARRWWLLDRNNRVLALAAAAGVVLSGTFWWAPAITAAAVAVGPQGLDIRGRSSLLAWTRRLATVAITLALLWAVLVGVGLLTGLAEPVVAVLLFGMPLWVDVSLAMLAPLEAVLSRRWVHRAQQRLDEVDPVRVAVTGSYGKTTIKGYLRQLVEGSRAVVATPASFNNTAG
;
A
#
# COMPACT_ATOMS: atom_id res chain seq x y z
N MET A 1 9.54 -10.55 26.50
CA MET A 1 9.03 -9.20 26.16
C MET A 1 8.19 -8.58 27.26
N ASN A 2 8.55 -7.35 27.66
CA ASN A 2 7.80 -6.54 28.61
C ASN A 2 6.43 -6.09 28.03
N GLN A 3 5.37 -6.11 28.84
CA GLN A 3 4.01 -5.75 28.40
C GLN A 3 3.91 -4.32 27.84
N ILE A 4 4.63 -3.35 28.41
CA ILE A 4 4.61 -1.96 27.96
C ILE A 4 5.20 -1.85 26.55
N VAL A 5 6.33 -2.52 26.31
CA VAL A 5 7.00 -2.55 25.00
C VAL A 5 6.13 -3.25 23.96
N LEU A 6 5.44 -4.32 24.35
CA LEU A 6 4.49 -5.01 23.47
C LEU A 6 3.34 -4.08 23.05
N TRP A 7 2.63 -3.48 24.01
CA TRP A 7 1.49 -2.62 23.71
C TRP A 7 1.87 -1.38 22.89
N THR A 8 2.98 -0.73 23.23
CA THR A 8 3.49 0.42 22.46
C THR A 8 3.85 0.01 21.02
N SER A 9 4.47 -1.15 20.84
CA SER A 9 4.80 -1.69 19.51
C SER A 9 3.56 -2.03 18.70
N VAL A 10 2.53 -2.62 19.31
CA VAL A 10 1.25 -2.93 18.64
C VAL A 10 0.57 -1.65 18.17
N VAL A 11 0.46 -0.63 19.03
CA VAL A 11 -0.15 0.66 18.69
C VAL A 11 0.64 1.37 17.57
N ALA A 12 1.96 1.43 17.69
CA ALA A 12 2.81 2.02 16.65
C ALA A 12 2.70 1.26 15.32
N GLY A 13 2.64 -0.06 15.38
CA GLY A 13 2.42 -0.94 14.23
C GLY A 13 1.11 -0.63 13.52
N MET A 14 0.00 -0.49 14.24
CA MET A 14 -1.29 -0.13 13.67
C MET A 14 -1.29 1.26 13.00
N ILE A 15 -0.68 2.25 13.65
CA ILE A 15 -0.54 3.61 13.10
C ILE A 15 0.27 3.58 11.80
N SER A 16 1.41 2.89 11.81
CA SER A 16 2.26 2.72 10.63
C SER A 16 1.57 1.95 9.52
N ALA A 17 0.84 0.88 9.88
CA ALA A 17 0.06 0.07 8.94
C ALA A 17 -0.94 0.94 8.19
N ALA A 18 -1.73 1.74 8.91
CA ALA A 18 -2.72 2.60 8.31
C ALA A 18 -2.10 3.57 7.29
N ARG A 19 -0.94 4.16 7.61
CA ARG A 19 -0.19 5.03 6.68
C ARG A 19 0.26 4.30 5.43
N TRP A 20 0.91 3.14 5.57
CA TRP A 20 1.50 2.44 4.42
C TRP A 20 0.47 1.68 3.59
N LEU A 21 -0.60 1.16 4.19
CA LEU A 21 -1.74 0.58 3.47
C LEU A 21 -2.48 1.64 2.64
N ARG A 22 -2.58 2.87 3.14
CA ARG A 22 -3.10 4.01 2.36
C ARG A 22 -2.20 4.32 1.16
N VAL A 23 -0.88 4.32 1.35
CA VAL A 23 0.07 4.50 0.23
C VAL A 23 -0.08 3.37 -0.79
N ALA A 24 -0.18 2.11 -0.34
CA ALA A 24 -0.42 0.97 -1.22
C ALA A 24 -1.70 1.16 -2.04
N GLN A 25 -2.79 1.59 -1.41
CA GLN A 25 -4.06 1.84 -2.09
C GLN A 25 -3.95 2.96 -3.14
N ARG A 26 -3.23 4.04 -2.85
CA ARG A 26 -2.98 5.14 -3.79
C ARG A 26 -2.10 4.74 -4.96
N GLU A 27 -1.14 3.87 -4.71
CA GLU A 27 -0.24 3.32 -5.72
C GLU A 27 -0.83 2.11 -6.44
N HIS A 28 -2.16 1.96 -6.41
CA HIS A 28 -2.92 0.90 -7.06
C HIS A 28 -2.42 -0.51 -6.69
N TYR A 29 -1.93 -0.67 -5.46
CA TYR A 29 -1.40 -1.91 -4.92
C TYR A 29 -0.24 -2.51 -5.74
N GLY A 30 0.54 -1.65 -6.40
CA GLY A 30 1.73 -2.09 -7.14
C GLY A 30 2.84 -2.56 -6.20
N VAL A 31 3.32 -3.79 -6.39
CA VAL A 31 4.41 -4.38 -5.61
C VAL A 31 5.69 -3.53 -5.75
N GLY A 32 6.35 -3.28 -4.62
CA GLY A 32 7.59 -2.50 -4.51
C GLY A 32 7.36 -0.98 -4.46
N ARG A 33 6.12 -0.52 -4.63
CA ARG A 33 5.83 0.93 -4.66
C ARG A 33 5.84 1.53 -3.27
N THR A 34 5.35 0.85 -2.23
CA THR A 34 5.38 1.38 -0.87
C THR A 34 6.80 1.57 -0.39
N SER A 35 7.70 0.62 -0.66
CA SER A 35 9.13 0.72 -0.31
C SER A 35 9.84 1.85 -1.08
N ARG A 36 9.56 2.00 -2.38
CA ARG A 36 10.12 3.12 -3.18
C ARG A 36 9.66 4.48 -2.67
N PHE A 37 8.38 4.61 -2.32
CA PHE A 37 7.85 5.81 -1.69
C PHE A 37 8.48 6.05 -0.32
N ALA A 38 8.58 5.01 0.52
CA ALA A 38 9.21 5.11 1.82
C ALA A 38 10.64 5.63 1.73
N ARG A 39 11.46 5.07 0.84
CA ARG A 39 12.84 5.53 0.63
C ARG A 39 12.88 7.02 0.30
N ARG A 40 12.03 7.49 -0.61
CA ARG A 40 11.99 8.91 -0.99
C ARG A 40 11.52 9.79 0.18
N TRP A 41 10.49 9.37 0.90
CA TRP A 41 9.85 10.19 1.94
C TRP A 41 10.68 10.30 3.21
N TRP A 42 11.30 9.18 3.64
CA TRP A 42 12.21 9.17 4.78
C TRP A 42 13.49 9.96 4.53
N LEU A 43 13.91 10.07 3.26
CA LEU A 43 15.10 10.83 2.86
C LEU A 43 14.80 12.28 2.45
N LEU A 44 13.53 12.68 2.34
CA LEU A 44 13.14 14.01 1.85
C LEU A 44 13.62 15.12 2.78
N ASP A 45 13.19 15.08 4.04
CA ASP A 45 13.40 16.14 5.02
C ASP A 45 14.36 15.72 6.13
N ARG A 46 15.07 16.70 6.72
CA ARG A 46 15.97 16.47 7.85
C ARG A 46 15.27 15.76 9.02
N ASN A 47 14.06 16.19 9.37
CA ASN A 47 13.28 15.60 10.46
C ASN A 47 12.99 14.11 10.21
N ASN A 48 12.60 13.77 8.98
CA ASN A 48 12.34 12.37 8.60
C ASN A 48 13.63 11.53 8.65
N ARG A 49 14.77 12.08 8.24
CA ARG A 49 16.07 11.39 8.36
C ARG A 49 16.44 11.12 9.83
N VAL A 50 16.24 12.10 10.72
CA VAL A 50 16.50 11.92 12.16
C VAL A 50 15.60 10.83 12.75
N LEU A 51 14.31 10.83 12.40
CA LEU A 51 13.38 9.78 12.83
C LEU A 51 13.78 8.40 12.27
N ALA A 52 14.22 8.32 11.01
CA ALA A 52 14.70 7.07 10.42
C ALA A 52 15.97 6.55 11.12
N LEU A 53 16.91 7.43 11.45
CA LEU A 53 18.11 7.08 12.20
C LEU A 53 17.79 6.64 13.64
N ALA A 54 16.86 7.32 14.32
CA ALA A 54 16.39 6.90 15.63
C ALA A 54 15.71 5.53 15.58
N ALA A 55 14.88 5.28 14.57
CA ALA A 55 14.25 3.99 14.37
C ALA A 55 15.28 2.87 14.11
N ALA A 56 16.31 3.14 13.31
CA ALA A 56 17.40 2.21 13.04
C ALA A 56 18.27 1.95 14.29
N ALA A 57 18.55 2.98 15.09
CA ALA A 57 19.24 2.83 16.37
C ALA A 57 18.43 1.93 17.33
N GLY A 58 17.10 2.11 17.39
CA GLY A 58 16.22 1.23 18.17
C GLY A 58 16.28 -0.24 17.73
N VAL A 59 16.39 -0.51 16.43
CA VAL A 59 16.60 -1.86 15.89
C VAL A 59 17.94 -2.44 16.37
N VAL A 60 19.04 -1.70 16.22
CA VAL A 60 20.37 -2.19 16.65
C VAL A 60 20.40 -2.47 18.15
N LEU A 61 19.87 -1.54 18.96
CA LEU A 61 19.86 -1.65 20.41
C LEU A 61 18.94 -2.76 20.92
N SER A 62 17.91 -3.16 20.15
CA SER A 62 16.97 -4.22 20.54
C SER A 62 17.59 -5.61 20.66
N GLY A 63 18.77 -5.84 20.07
CA GLY A 63 19.53 -7.08 20.28
C GLY A 63 20.17 -7.19 21.68
N THR A 64 20.25 -6.08 22.41
CA THR A 64 20.90 -6.03 23.74
C THR A 64 19.93 -5.56 24.82
N PHE A 65 19.06 -4.60 24.50
CA PHE A 65 18.18 -3.94 25.45
C PHE A 65 16.71 -4.24 25.14
N TRP A 66 16.01 -4.82 26.11
CA TRP A 66 14.60 -5.20 25.96
C TRP A 66 13.64 -4.02 25.71
N TRP A 67 14.04 -2.80 26.09
CA TRP A 67 13.24 -1.58 25.94
C TRP A 67 13.46 -0.86 24.60
N ALA A 68 14.52 -1.19 23.86
CA ALA A 68 14.89 -0.48 22.64
C ALA A 68 13.85 -0.53 21.49
N PRO A 69 13.01 -1.57 21.32
CA PRO A 69 11.92 -1.54 20.35
C PRO A 69 10.95 -0.37 20.54
N ALA A 70 10.83 0.17 21.76
CA ALA A 70 10.01 1.34 22.03
C ALA A 70 10.53 2.61 21.30
N ILE A 71 11.85 2.72 21.06
CA ILE A 71 12.42 3.81 20.26
C ILE A 71 11.92 3.70 18.81
N THR A 72 12.02 2.50 18.22
CA THR A 72 11.53 2.25 16.87
C THR A 72 10.03 2.47 16.76
N ALA A 73 9.26 2.01 17.75
CA ALA A 73 7.82 2.24 17.85
C ALA A 73 7.49 3.74 17.87
N ALA A 74 8.15 4.53 18.71
CA ALA A 74 7.93 5.97 18.80
C ALA A 74 8.27 6.68 17.48
N ALA A 75 9.43 6.38 16.88
CA ALA A 75 9.87 7.00 15.64
C ALA A 75 8.92 6.72 14.47
N VAL A 76 8.45 5.48 14.35
CA VAL A 76 7.54 5.06 13.27
C VAL A 76 6.09 5.48 13.55
N ALA A 77 5.68 5.62 14.81
CA ALA A 77 4.37 6.18 15.16
C ALA A 77 4.27 7.67 14.81
N VAL A 78 5.34 8.44 14.98
CA VAL A 78 5.39 9.85 14.62
C VAL A 78 5.65 10.06 13.12
N GLY A 79 6.53 9.25 12.53
CA GLY A 79 7.02 9.44 11.17
C GLY A 79 6.42 8.53 10.09
N PRO A 80 6.66 8.83 8.81
CA PRO A 80 7.34 10.03 8.36
C PRO A 80 6.39 11.24 8.34
N GLN A 81 6.92 12.41 8.69
CA GLN A 81 6.17 13.67 8.70
C GLN A 81 5.68 14.00 7.27
N GLY A 82 4.50 14.61 7.18
CA GLY A 82 3.84 14.93 5.92
C GLY A 82 3.00 13.79 5.32
N LEU A 83 3.05 12.58 5.89
CA LEU A 83 2.24 11.43 5.49
C LEU A 83 1.21 11.08 6.57
N ASP A 84 0.18 11.92 6.66
CA ASP A 84 -0.89 11.75 7.65
C ASP A 84 -1.83 10.57 7.30
N ILE A 85 -2.41 9.94 8.33
CA ILE A 85 -3.34 8.81 8.22
C ILE A 85 -4.59 9.23 7.46
N ARG A 86 -5.16 10.40 7.81
CA ARG A 86 -6.35 10.96 7.15
C ARG A 86 -6.01 11.60 5.82
N GLY A 87 -4.84 12.23 5.76
CA GLY A 87 -4.17 12.78 4.57
C GLY A 87 -5.05 13.66 3.67
N ARG A 88 -4.43 14.36 2.72
CA ARG A 88 -5.04 15.59 2.18
C ARG A 88 -6.05 15.41 1.04
N SER A 89 -5.97 14.33 0.26
CA SER A 89 -6.80 14.20 -0.96
C SER A 89 -7.75 13.00 -1.02
N SER A 90 -7.58 12.00 -0.14
CA SER A 90 -8.48 10.86 -0.04
C SER A 90 -8.18 10.11 1.25
N LEU A 91 -9.23 9.63 1.93
CA LEU A 91 -9.11 8.79 3.11
C LEU A 91 -8.78 7.34 2.72
N LEU A 92 -8.32 6.55 3.69
CA LEU A 92 -8.20 5.10 3.53
C LEU A 92 -9.60 4.52 3.32
N ALA A 93 -9.84 3.89 2.17
CA ALA A 93 -11.13 3.29 1.87
C ALA A 93 -11.05 1.78 2.08
N TRP A 94 -11.82 1.26 3.03
CA TRP A 94 -11.90 -0.16 3.32
C TRP A 94 -12.58 -0.91 2.19
N THR A 95 -11.75 -1.56 1.37
CA THR A 95 -12.17 -2.43 0.28
C THR A 95 -11.85 -3.88 0.65
N ARG A 96 -12.48 -4.84 -0.02
CA ARG A 96 -12.13 -6.26 0.13
C ARG A 96 -10.62 -6.49 -0.05
N ARG A 97 -10.02 -5.89 -1.10
CA ARG A 97 -8.59 -6.01 -1.40
C ARG A 97 -7.72 -5.45 -0.27
N LEU A 98 -8.06 -4.27 0.26
CA LEU A 98 -7.35 -3.70 1.40
C LEU A 98 -7.41 -4.62 2.62
N ALA A 99 -8.59 -5.19 2.90
CA ALA A 99 -8.77 -6.11 4.01
C ALA A 99 -7.95 -7.39 3.86
N THR A 100 -7.92 -7.96 2.66
CA THR A 100 -7.07 -9.13 2.38
C THR A 100 -5.60 -8.80 2.62
N VAL A 101 -5.10 -7.66 2.13
CA VAL A 101 -3.70 -7.24 2.37
C VAL A 101 -3.42 -7.01 3.86
N ALA A 102 -4.32 -6.36 4.58
CA ALA A 102 -4.17 -6.10 6.02
C ALA A 102 -4.16 -7.39 6.85
N ILE A 103 -5.03 -8.35 6.51
CA ILE A 103 -5.07 -9.67 7.16
C ILE A 103 -3.79 -10.45 6.86
N THR A 104 -3.35 -10.49 5.60
CA THR A 104 -2.08 -11.17 5.22
C THR A 104 -0.89 -10.57 5.96
N LEU A 105 -0.83 -9.24 6.07
CA LEU A 105 0.20 -8.54 6.85
C LEU A 105 0.15 -8.92 8.34
N ALA A 106 -1.04 -8.90 8.95
CA ALA A 106 -1.21 -9.22 10.36
C ALA A 106 -0.84 -10.68 10.67
N LEU A 107 -1.23 -11.63 9.82
CA LEU A 107 -0.87 -13.05 9.94
C LEU A 107 0.64 -13.24 9.81
N LEU A 108 1.27 -12.61 8.82
CA LEU A 108 2.72 -12.66 8.63
C LEU A 108 3.46 -12.15 9.87
N TRP A 109 3.02 -11.02 10.43
CA TRP A 109 3.59 -10.46 11.65
C TRP A 109 3.37 -11.37 12.86
N ALA A 110 2.17 -11.93 13.02
CA ALA A 110 1.86 -12.85 14.12
C ALA A 110 2.77 -14.09 14.08
N VAL A 111 3.01 -14.67 12.91
CA VAL A 111 3.94 -15.80 12.73
C VAL A 111 5.37 -15.39 13.10
N LEU A 112 5.87 -14.26 12.56
CA LEU A 112 7.24 -13.82 12.82
C LEU A 112 7.48 -13.48 14.29
N VAL A 113 6.54 -12.78 14.93
CA VAL A 113 6.59 -12.50 16.37
C VAL A 113 6.50 -13.79 17.19
N GLY A 114 5.64 -14.74 16.79
CA GLY A 114 5.55 -16.05 17.42
C GLY A 114 6.88 -16.81 17.39
N VAL A 115 7.54 -16.86 16.23
CA VAL A 115 8.89 -17.43 16.10
C VAL A 115 9.89 -16.69 16.98
N GLY A 116 9.88 -15.36 16.97
CA GLY A 116 10.75 -14.55 17.82
C GLY A 116 10.55 -14.83 19.31
N LEU A 117 9.31 -15.03 19.77
CA LEU A 117 9.03 -15.41 21.15
C LEU A 117 9.60 -16.79 21.49
N LEU A 118 9.46 -17.77 20.60
CA LEU A 118 9.98 -19.13 20.80
C LEU A 118 11.51 -19.19 20.80
N THR A 119 12.18 -18.33 20.03
CA THR A 119 13.64 -18.27 19.94
C THR A 119 14.29 -17.29 20.92
N GLY A 120 13.49 -16.56 21.73
CA GLY A 120 14.00 -15.51 22.62
C GLY A 120 14.50 -14.25 21.90
N LEU A 121 14.08 -14.03 20.65
CA LEU A 121 14.44 -12.90 19.78
C LEU A 121 13.23 -11.98 19.50
N ALA A 122 12.23 -11.96 20.37
CA ALA A 122 10.99 -11.24 20.14
C ALA A 122 11.22 -9.73 19.97
N GLU A 123 12.08 -9.15 20.80
CA GLU A 123 12.41 -7.72 20.82
C GLU A 123 13.05 -7.26 19.50
N PRO A 124 14.13 -7.89 18.98
CA PRO A 124 14.68 -7.53 17.69
C PRO A 124 13.75 -7.84 16.52
N VAL A 125 12.96 -8.92 16.59
CA VAL A 125 11.96 -9.20 15.55
C VAL A 125 10.94 -8.06 15.46
N VAL A 126 10.35 -7.64 16.58
CA VAL A 126 9.36 -6.55 16.60
C VAL A 126 9.97 -5.23 16.10
N ALA A 127 11.19 -4.90 16.50
CA ALA A 127 11.86 -3.69 16.02
C ALA A 127 12.07 -3.72 14.50
N VAL A 128 12.52 -4.85 13.94
CA VAL A 128 12.70 -5.04 12.50
C VAL A 128 11.37 -4.96 11.75
N LEU A 129 10.30 -5.54 12.30
CA LEU A 129 8.96 -5.46 11.72
C LEU A 129 8.47 -4.01 11.63
N LEU A 130 8.57 -3.26 12.72
CA LEU A 130 8.17 -1.85 12.78
C LEU A 130 8.97 -0.97 11.83
N PHE A 131 10.30 -1.09 11.83
CA PHE A 131 11.18 -0.34 10.94
C PHE A 131 10.90 -0.66 9.47
N GLY A 132 10.71 -1.94 9.16
CA GLY A 132 10.45 -2.46 7.82
C GLY A 132 9.00 -2.37 7.35
N MET A 133 8.11 -1.64 8.02
CA MET A 133 6.67 -1.67 7.71
C MET A 133 6.31 -1.50 6.21
N PRO A 134 6.88 -0.54 5.45
CA PRO A 134 6.59 -0.41 4.02
C PRO A 134 6.99 -1.64 3.20
N LEU A 135 8.08 -2.31 3.59
CA LEU A 135 8.56 -3.53 2.96
C LEU A 135 7.60 -4.69 3.23
N TRP A 136 7.13 -4.83 4.48
CA TRP A 136 6.17 -5.88 4.82
C TRP A 136 4.82 -5.72 4.12
N VAL A 137 4.38 -4.49 3.88
CA VAL A 137 3.22 -4.23 3.01
C VAL A 137 3.50 -4.72 1.58
N ASP A 138 4.67 -4.42 1.01
CA ASP A 138 5.05 -4.89 -0.33
C ASP A 138 5.15 -6.43 -0.40
N VAL A 139 5.65 -7.08 0.66
CA VAL A 139 5.69 -8.56 0.76
C VAL A 139 4.26 -9.13 0.75
N SER A 140 3.35 -8.58 1.55
CA SER A 140 1.94 -8.99 1.54
C SER A 140 1.29 -8.80 0.16
N LEU A 141 1.62 -7.71 -0.54
CA LEU A 141 1.15 -7.48 -1.91
C LEU A 141 1.73 -8.51 -2.89
N ALA A 142 3.01 -8.85 -2.77
CA ALA A 142 3.66 -9.85 -3.62
C ALA A 142 3.04 -11.25 -3.42
N MET A 143 2.76 -11.63 -2.18
CA MET A 143 2.09 -12.90 -1.85
C MET A 143 0.69 -12.98 -2.46
N LEU A 144 -0.04 -11.86 -2.49
CA LEU A 144 -1.41 -11.79 -3.02
C LEU A 144 -1.48 -11.53 -4.54
N ALA A 145 -0.39 -11.10 -5.16
CA ALA A 145 -0.33 -10.78 -6.59
C ALA A 145 -0.87 -11.88 -7.52
N PRO A 146 -0.51 -13.18 -7.38
CA PRO A 146 -1.05 -14.22 -8.24
C PRO A 146 -2.56 -14.43 -8.05
N LEU A 147 -3.04 -14.37 -6.80
CA LEU A 147 -4.46 -14.49 -6.49
C LEU A 147 -5.27 -13.33 -7.11
N GLU A 148 -4.78 -12.09 -6.95
CA GLU A 148 -5.40 -10.91 -7.55
C GLU A 148 -5.40 -10.95 -9.08
N ALA A 149 -4.36 -11.51 -9.69
CA ALA A 149 -4.31 -11.70 -11.14
C ALA A 149 -5.41 -12.67 -11.62
N VAL A 150 -5.65 -13.76 -10.90
CA VAL A 150 -6.74 -14.71 -11.23
C VAL A 150 -8.11 -14.06 -11.00
N LEU A 151 -8.30 -13.40 -9.86
CA LEU A 151 -9.57 -12.74 -9.51
C LEU A 151 -9.93 -11.58 -10.44
N SER A 152 -8.95 -10.89 -11.02
CA SER A 152 -9.17 -9.81 -11.98
C SER A 152 -9.46 -10.30 -13.39
N ARG A 153 -8.86 -11.42 -13.83
CA ARG A 153 -9.08 -12.00 -15.17
C ARG A 153 -10.54 -12.25 -15.49
N ARG A 154 -11.35 -12.70 -14.52
CA ARG A 154 -12.79 -12.94 -14.76
C ARG A 154 -13.54 -11.68 -15.21
N TRP A 155 -13.15 -10.51 -14.71
CA TRP A 155 -13.77 -9.24 -15.09
C TRP A 155 -13.35 -8.83 -16.49
N VAL A 156 -12.08 -9.03 -16.84
CA VAL A 156 -11.56 -8.82 -18.20
C VAL A 156 -12.28 -9.74 -19.19
N HIS A 157 -12.42 -11.03 -18.89
CA HIS A 157 -13.13 -11.97 -19.77
C HIS A 157 -14.59 -11.59 -19.94
N ARG A 158 -15.30 -11.21 -18.86
CA ARG A 158 -16.68 -10.74 -18.95
C ARG A 158 -16.80 -9.46 -19.78
N ALA A 159 -15.86 -8.53 -19.64
CA ALA A 159 -15.83 -7.31 -20.44
C ALA A 159 -15.58 -7.61 -21.92
N GLN A 160 -14.66 -8.54 -22.23
CA GLN A 160 -14.41 -9.02 -23.59
C GLN A 160 -15.65 -9.67 -24.19
N GLN A 161 -16.26 -10.64 -23.49
CA GLN A 161 -17.51 -11.29 -23.93
C GLN A 161 -18.59 -10.25 -24.24
N ARG A 162 -18.77 -9.25 -23.37
CA ARG A 162 -19.77 -8.21 -23.60
C ARG A 162 -19.45 -7.33 -24.81
N LEU A 163 -18.18 -7.04 -25.05
CA LEU A 163 -17.75 -6.28 -26.23
C LEU A 163 -17.86 -7.11 -27.52
N ASP A 164 -17.75 -8.43 -27.44
CA ASP A 164 -17.91 -9.33 -28.59
C ASP A 164 -19.39 -9.57 -28.91
N GLU A 165 -20.26 -9.62 -27.90
CA GLU A 165 -21.73 -9.68 -28.07
C GLU A 165 -22.31 -8.42 -28.72
N VAL A 166 -21.81 -7.23 -28.34
CA VAL A 166 -22.31 -5.94 -28.83
C VAL A 166 -21.66 -5.56 -30.17
N ASP A 167 -20.48 -6.10 -30.46
CA ASP A 167 -19.64 -5.79 -31.61
C ASP A 167 -19.53 -4.27 -31.94
N PRO A 168 -19.11 -3.42 -30.98
CA PRO A 168 -19.02 -1.98 -31.20
C PRO A 168 -17.75 -1.61 -31.98
N VAL A 169 -17.78 -0.45 -32.64
CA VAL A 169 -16.56 0.19 -33.13
C VAL A 169 -15.70 0.64 -31.94
N ARG A 170 -14.50 0.07 -31.80
CA ARG A 170 -13.59 0.33 -30.67
C ARG A 170 -12.57 1.41 -31.04
N VAL A 171 -12.53 2.50 -30.28
CA VAL A 171 -11.56 3.60 -30.45
C VAL A 171 -10.71 3.71 -29.19
N ALA A 172 -9.41 3.40 -29.30
CA ALA A 172 -8.47 3.50 -28.19
C ALA A 172 -7.73 4.84 -28.21
N VAL A 173 -7.80 5.60 -27.11
CA VAL A 173 -7.06 6.85 -26.94
C VAL A 173 -5.88 6.62 -25.98
N THR A 174 -4.66 6.71 -26.50
CA THR A 174 -3.41 6.58 -25.73
C THR A 174 -2.62 7.89 -25.72
N GLY A 175 -1.61 7.99 -24.86
CA GLY A 175 -0.74 9.15 -24.76
C GLY A 175 -0.26 9.44 -23.35
N SER A 176 0.79 10.25 -23.24
CA SER A 176 1.29 10.79 -21.97
C SER A 176 0.38 11.89 -21.41
N TYR A 177 -0.23 12.69 -22.29
CA TYR A 177 -1.11 13.83 -21.95
C TYR A 177 -2.40 13.83 -22.78
N GLY A 178 -3.39 14.63 -22.35
CA GLY A 178 -4.60 14.92 -23.15
C GLY A 178 -5.63 13.80 -23.31
N LYS A 179 -5.36 12.57 -22.83
CA LYS A 179 -6.26 11.40 -22.99
C LYS A 179 -7.72 11.68 -22.59
N THR A 180 -7.94 12.27 -21.42
CA THR A 180 -9.29 12.56 -20.93
C THR A 180 -10.00 13.61 -21.78
N THR A 181 -9.27 14.65 -22.20
CA THR A 181 -9.76 15.72 -23.05
C THR A 181 -10.12 15.21 -24.44
N ILE A 182 -9.22 14.47 -25.10
CA ILE A 182 -9.44 13.89 -26.43
C ILE A 182 -10.63 12.91 -26.40
N LYS A 183 -10.74 12.07 -25.37
CA LYS A 183 -11.88 11.18 -25.18
C LYS A 183 -13.20 11.95 -25.07
N GLY A 184 -13.19 13.09 -24.36
CA GLY A 184 -14.35 13.99 -24.25
C GLY A 184 -14.76 14.59 -25.59
N TYR A 185 -13.80 15.15 -26.34
CA TYR A 185 -14.06 15.70 -27.67
C TYR A 185 -14.55 14.64 -28.66
N LEU A 186 -13.94 13.47 -28.69
CA LEU A 186 -14.38 12.36 -29.55
C LEU A 186 -15.84 11.98 -29.26
N ARG A 187 -16.21 11.89 -27.99
CA ARG A 187 -17.60 11.63 -27.61
C ARG A 187 -18.53 12.71 -28.16
N GLN A 188 -18.22 13.98 -27.91
CA GLN A 188 -19.07 15.10 -28.34
C GLN A 188 -19.23 15.19 -29.87
N LEU A 189 -18.18 14.85 -30.62
CA LEU A 189 -18.23 14.86 -32.09
C LEU A 189 -19.07 13.71 -32.66
N VAL A 190 -19.09 12.56 -31.99
CA VAL A 190 -19.73 11.34 -32.52
C VAL A 190 -21.14 11.15 -31.98
N GLU A 191 -21.46 11.68 -30.79
CA GLU A 191 -22.75 11.45 -30.12
C GLU A 191 -23.98 11.93 -30.92
N GLY A 192 -23.81 12.89 -31.83
CA GLY A 192 -24.87 13.35 -32.73
C GLY A 192 -25.25 12.35 -33.84
N SER A 193 -24.42 11.34 -34.09
CA SER A 193 -24.61 10.37 -35.18
C SER A 193 -24.62 8.91 -34.73
N ARG A 194 -24.03 8.59 -33.57
CA ARG A 194 -23.96 7.22 -33.03
C ARG A 194 -24.10 7.24 -31.52
N ALA A 195 -24.60 6.14 -30.96
CA ALA A 195 -24.53 5.90 -29.52
C ALA A 195 -23.06 5.69 -29.11
N VAL A 196 -22.58 6.45 -28.12
CA VAL A 196 -21.18 6.41 -27.66
C VAL A 196 -21.11 6.05 -26.18
N VAL A 197 -20.29 5.07 -25.83
CA VAL A 197 -19.90 4.77 -24.46
C VAL A 197 -18.43 5.11 -24.28
N ALA A 198 -18.15 6.21 -23.56
CA ALA A 198 -16.79 6.62 -23.23
C ALA A 198 -16.42 6.18 -21.81
N THR A 199 -15.21 5.66 -21.61
CA THR A 199 -14.70 5.26 -20.29
C THR A 199 -14.80 6.41 -19.29
N PRO A 200 -15.28 6.22 -18.06
CA PRO A 200 -15.37 7.30 -17.08
C PRO A 200 -13.97 7.77 -16.65
N ALA A 201 -13.84 9.05 -16.29
CA ALA A 201 -12.65 9.64 -15.64
C ALA A 201 -11.29 9.15 -16.21
N SER A 202 -10.39 8.68 -15.33
CA SER A 202 -9.07 8.12 -15.66
C SER A 202 -8.98 6.60 -15.49
N PHE A 203 -10.11 5.88 -15.56
CA PHE A 203 -10.12 4.41 -15.54
C PHE A 203 -9.41 3.89 -16.79
N ASN A 204 -8.12 3.54 -16.66
CA ASN A 204 -7.25 3.17 -17.76
C ASN A 204 -6.31 2.01 -17.40
N ASN A 205 -6.66 1.25 -16.36
CA ASN A 205 -5.97 0.06 -15.92
C ASN A 205 -6.83 -1.17 -16.20
N THR A 206 -6.27 -2.37 -16.02
CA THR A 206 -6.94 -3.64 -16.31
C THR A 206 -8.25 -3.87 -15.53
N ALA A 207 -8.47 -3.15 -14.42
CA ALA A 207 -9.64 -3.31 -13.57
C ALA A 207 -10.72 -2.24 -13.79
N GLY A 208 -10.46 -1.21 -14.60
CA GLY A 208 -11.38 -0.12 -14.91
C GLY A 208 -12.13 -0.37 -16.20
#